data_AF-A0A3D1HBT6-F1
#
_entry.id   AF-A0A3D1HBT6-F1
#
_cell.length_a   1.000
_cell.length_b   1.000
_cell.length_c   1.000
_cell.angle_alpha   90.00
_cell.angle_beta   90.00
_cell.angle_gamma   90.00
#
_symmetry.space_group_name_H-M   'P 1'
#
loop_
_entity.id
_entity.type
_entity.pdbx_description
1 polymer ?
#
loop_
_entity_poly.entity_id
_entity_poly.type
_entity_poly.pdbx_seq_one_letter_code
_entity_poly.pdbx_strand_id
1 'polypeptide(L)'
;MIKRTTADKLKRVFILAYFLILSVERIISLVTVFMGDIAKYDALDWYMTALSLFAVFGAYVYIATKWRVPADDAEELPLTFGENELAKLAVAAGILLFGGMVHTNGSIPAMQFISYGMLLAAMAIHTFQCAKKDGGALIKWLSFAYVTAYSMSIPVVYHTNIHLKYLFIPIECVVSAGMVVLFTIMLKRLFTKKAENNFSLIPFLVALIGDFAVIILRWNEEINWFVLIFISVTSVLWFVSNICLIKKKK
;
A
#
# COMPACT_ATOMS: atom_id res chain seq x y z
N MET A 1 17.25 17.70 23.77
CA MET A 1 17.29 17.77 22.29
C MET A 1 17.83 16.45 21.74
N ILE A 2 16.97 15.57 21.20
CA ILE A 2 17.41 14.24 20.70
C ILE A 2 18.10 14.45 19.34
N LYS A 3 19.40 14.15 19.24
CA LYS A 3 20.16 14.19 17.98
C LYS A 3 19.52 13.23 16.98
N ARG A 4 18.95 13.76 15.89
CA ARG A 4 18.26 12.97 14.85
C ARG A 4 19.25 12.16 14.02
N THR A 5 18.86 10.93 13.67
CA THR A 5 19.73 10.00 12.95
C THR A 5 19.59 10.17 11.43
N THR A 6 20.64 9.85 10.68
CA THR A 6 20.59 9.80 9.19
C THR A 6 19.46 8.92 8.68
N ALA A 7 19.13 7.84 9.39
CA ALA A 7 18.02 6.94 9.07
C ALA A 7 16.65 7.64 9.11
N ASP A 8 16.44 8.61 10.01
CA ASP A 8 15.18 9.37 10.06
C ASP A 8 15.02 10.29 8.85
N LYS A 9 16.13 10.83 8.33
CA LYS A 9 16.11 11.63 7.09
C LYS A 9 15.80 10.72 5.89
N LEU A 10 16.48 9.58 5.79
CA LEU A 10 16.33 8.66 4.66
C LEU A 10 14.91 8.07 4.56
N LYS A 11 14.33 7.64 5.68
CA LYS A 11 12.93 7.19 5.75
C LYS A 11 11.93 8.21 5.19
N ARG A 12 12.17 9.51 5.41
CA ARG A 12 11.31 10.59 4.88
C ARG A 12 11.44 10.72 3.38
N VAL A 13 12.67 10.74 2.90
CA VAL A 13 12.96 10.85 1.47
C VAL A 13 12.25 9.73 0.72
N PHE A 14 12.26 8.51 1.27
CA PHE A 14 11.53 7.40 0.70
C PHE A 14 10.00 7.55 0.73
N ILE A 15 9.41 8.03 1.83
CA ILE A 15 7.95 8.29 1.85
C ILE A 15 7.58 9.41 0.87
N LEU A 16 8.35 10.50 0.83
CA LEU A 16 8.11 11.60 -0.11
C LEU A 16 8.30 11.16 -1.57
N ALA A 17 9.30 10.32 -1.85
CA ALA A 17 9.52 9.72 -3.16
C ALA A 17 8.34 8.83 -3.56
N TYR A 18 7.77 8.05 -2.62
CA TYR A 18 6.53 7.29 -2.89
C TYR A 18 5.41 8.22 -3.38
N PHE A 19 5.11 9.28 -2.63
CA PHE A 19 4.07 10.24 -3.00
C PHE A 19 4.37 10.93 -4.33
N LEU A 20 5.59 11.40 -4.53
CA LEU A 20 5.99 12.11 -5.73
C LEU A 20 5.87 11.22 -6.97
N ILE A 21 6.52 10.05 -6.95
CA ILE A 21 6.58 9.16 -8.11
C ILE A 21 5.18 8.68 -8.47
N LEU A 22 4.40 8.22 -7.49
CA LEU A 22 3.05 7.70 -7.77
C LEU A 22 2.10 8.82 -8.19
N SER A 23 2.19 10.02 -7.61
CA SER A 23 1.30 11.12 -8.02
C SER A 23 1.65 11.63 -9.41
N VAL A 24 2.94 11.74 -9.76
CA VAL A 24 3.37 12.10 -11.12
C VAL A 24 2.86 11.07 -12.12
N GLU A 25 3.03 9.79 -11.80
CA GLU A 25 2.54 8.70 -12.62
C GLU A 25 1.00 8.75 -12.79
N ARG A 26 0.25 8.97 -11.71
CA ARG A 26 -1.21 9.14 -11.75
C ARG A 26 -1.64 10.38 -12.53
N ILE A 27 -0.92 11.49 -12.45
CA ILE A 27 -1.20 12.70 -13.23
C ILE A 27 -0.96 12.46 -14.72
N ILE A 28 0.17 11.87 -15.10
CA ILE A 28 0.46 11.49 -16.49
C ILE A 28 -0.66 10.60 -17.02
N SER A 29 -1.00 9.58 -16.24
CA SER A 29 -2.04 8.61 -16.54
C SER A 29 -3.42 9.25 -16.77
N LEU A 30 -3.83 10.18 -15.89
CA LEU A 30 -5.07 10.94 -16.04
C LEU A 30 -5.04 11.88 -17.26
N VAL A 31 -3.93 12.57 -17.51
CA VAL A 31 -3.78 13.44 -18.68
C VAL A 31 -3.91 12.62 -19.97
N THR A 32 -3.26 11.46 -20.06
CA THR A 32 -3.40 10.56 -21.21
C THR A 32 -4.84 10.09 -21.41
N VAL A 33 -5.53 9.78 -20.31
CA VAL A 33 -6.95 9.41 -20.34
C VAL A 33 -7.81 10.55 -20.92
N PHE A 34 -7.66 11.77 -20.40
CA PHE A 34 -8.47 12.93 -20.83
C PHE A 34 -8.11 13.46 -22.22
N MET A 35 -6.89 13.22 -22.70
CA MET A 35 -6.48 13.53 -24.08
C MET A 35 -6.88 12.44 -25.09
N GLY A 36 -7.31 11.28 -24.60
CA GLY A 36 -7.76 10.16 -25.42
C GLY A 36 -9.22 10.27 -25.88
N ASP A 37 -9.69 9.24 -26.56
CA ASP A 37 -11.07 9.14 -27.04
C ASP A 37 -12.00 8.63 -25.93
N ILE A 38 -12.44 9.55 -25.07
CA ILE A 38 -13.32 9.26 -23.93
C ILE A 38 -14.69 8.66 -24.34
N ALA A 39 -15.10 8.82 -25.60
CA ALA A 39 -16.37 8.29 -26.09
C ALA A 39 -16.39 6.74 -26.16
N LYS A 40 -15.21 6.11 -26.11
CA LYS A 40 -15.06 4.65 -26.13
C LYS A 40 -15.00 4.02 -24.73
N TYR A 41 -15.08 4.82 -23.68
CA TYR A 41 -14.85 4.35 -22.32
C TYR A 41 -16.04 3.55 -21.82
N ASP A 42 -15.75 2.36 -21.30
CA ASP A 42 -16.76 1.56 -20.62
C ASP A 42 -16.87 1.92 -19.13
N ALA A 43 -17.74 1.21 -18.41
CA ALA A 43 -17.95 1.45 -16.98
C ALA A 43 -16.68 1.22 -16.15
N LEU A 44 -15.81 0.29 -16.55
CA LEU A 44 -14.57 -0.02 -15.84
C LEU A 44 -13.55 1.11 -16.07
N ASP A 45 -13.43 1.63 -17.29
CA ASP A 45 -12.57 2.79 -17.58
C ASP A 45 -12.96 4.01 -16.74
N TRP A 46 -14.27 4.29 -16.62
CA TRP A 46 -14.76 5.37 -15.77
C TRP A 46 -14.48 5.14 -14.29
N TYR A 47 -14.65 3.91 -13.81
CA TYR A 47 -14.29 3.55 -12.44
C TYR A 47 -12.80 3.79 -12.16
N MET A 48 -11.90 3.29 -13.01
CA MET A 48 -10.45 3.40 -12.82
C MET A 48 -9.98 4.86 -12.90
N THR A 49 -10.55 5.63 -13.83
CA THR A 49 -10.30 7.07 -13.97
C THR A 49 -10.76 7.84 -12.73
N ALA A 50 -12.01 7.62 -12.30
CA ALA A 50 -12.56 8.28 -11.12
C ALA A 50 -11.77 7.92 -9.86
N LEU A 51 -11.44 6.64 -9.66
CA LEU A 51 -10.67 6.19 -8.51
C LEU A 51 -9.27 6.82 -8.49
N SER A 52 -8.60 6.90 -9.65
CA SER A 52 -7.29 7.56 -9.76
C SER A 52 -7.36 9.04 -9.41
N LEU A 53 -8.38 9.75 -9.91
CA LEU A 53 -8.62 11.16 -9.61
C LEU A 53 -8.87 11.38 -8.10
N PHE A 54 -9.79 10.59 -7.51
CA PHE A 54 -10.14 10.70 -6.10
C PHE A 54 -9.01 10.24 -5.18
N ALA A 55 -8.19 9.28 -5.58
CA ALA A 55 -7.02 8.84 -4.81
C ALA A 55 -5.97 9.94 -4.72
N VAL A 56 -5.62 10.58 -5.85
CA VAL A 56 -4.67 11.71 -5.85
C VAL A 56 -5.25 12.86 -5.03
N PHE A 57 -6.45 13.34 -5.38
CA PHE A 57 -7.06 14.47 -4.68
C PHE A 57 -7.25 14.18 -3.19
N GLY A 58 -7.80 13.02 -2.85
CA GLY A 58 -8.06 12.60 -1.48
C GLY A 58 -6.80 12.48 -0.63
N ALA A 59 -5.71 11.95 -1.19
CA ALA A 59 -4.44 11.85 -0.49
C ALA A 59 -3.89 13.24 -0.13
N TYR A 60 -3.88 14.17 -1.08
CA TYR A 60 -3.38 15.53 -0.86
C TYR A 60 -4.29 16.38 0.03
N VAL A 61 -5.62 16.25 -0.11
CA VAL A 61 -6.58 16.88 0.83
C VAL A 61 -6.40 16.34 2.24
N TYR A 62 -6.23 15.02 2.39
CA TYR A 62 -5.96 14.42 3.70
C TYR A 62 -4.65 14.96 4.29
N ILE A 63 -3.58 15.05 3.50
CA ILE A 63 -2.32 15.67 3.92
C ILE A 63 -2.56 17.11 4.35
N ALA A 64 -3.15 17.96 3.49
CA ALA A 64 -3.37 19.37 3.79
C ALA A 64 -4.23 19.61 5.05
N THR A 65 -5.24 18.77 5.30
CA THR A 65 -6.16 18.94 6.44
C THR A 65 -5.62 18.36 7.75
N LYS A 66 -4.81 17.30 7.70
CA LYS A 66 -4.32 16.59 8.91
C LYS A 66 -2.86 16.89 9.24
N TRP A 67 -2.09 17.36 8.27
CA TRP A 67 -0.75 17.86 8.45
C TRP A 67 -0.81 19.37 8.71
N ARG A 68 -0.91 19.75 9.98
CA ARG A 68 -0.68 21.13 10.40
C ARG A 68 0.78 21.25 10.81
N VAL A 69 1.57 21.97 10.03
CA VAL A 69 2.88 22.45 10.47
C VAL A 69 2.62 23.56 11.50
N PRO A 70 3.13 23.47 12.74
CA PRO A 70 3.04 24.56 13.70
C PRO A 70 3.72 25.82 13.12
N ALA A 71 3.07 26.98 13.24
CA ALA A 71 3.53 28.23 12.64
C ALA A 71 4.91 28.73 13.15
N ASP A 72 5.40 28.20 14.27
CA ASP A 72 6.72 28.52 14.84
C ASP A 72 7.90 27.85 14.11
N ASP A 73 7.66 26.81 13.30
CA ASP A 73 8.71 26.09 12.57
C ASP A 73 8.84 26.58 11.10
N ALA A 74 8.32 27.77 10.76
CA ALA A 74 8.19 28.24 9.38
C ALA A 74 9.52 28.67 8.71
N GLU A 75 10.61 28.88 9.47
CA GLU A 75 11.94 29.21 8.92
C GLU A 75 12.77 27.97 8.53
N GLU A 76 12.48 26.79 9.09
CA GLU A 76 13.06 25.52 8.66
C GLU A 76 11.95 24.63 8.12
N LEU A 77 11.92 24.41 6.80
CA LEU A 77 11.06 23.41 6.15
C LEU A 77 10.97 22.18 7.08
N PRO A 78 9.80 21.87 7.69
CA PRO A 78 9.76 20.95 8.82
C PRO A 78 9.90 19.54 8.29
N LEU A 79 11.14 19.16 8.02
CA LEU A 79 11.62 17.85 7.59
C LEU A 79 11.58 16.89 8.77
N THR A 80 10.55 16.99 9.61
CA THR A 80 10.41 16.34 10.91
C THR A 80 9.02 15.70 11.03
N PHE A 81 9.00 14.45 11.47
CA PHE A 81 7.86 13.54 11.51
C PHE A 81 7.97 12.89 12.86
N GLY A 82 7.03 13.18 13.75
CA GLY A 82 6.79 12.32 14.89
C GLY A 82 6.18 11.01 14.44
N GLU A 83 6.09 10.04 15.35
CA GLU A 83 5.36 8.77 15.11
C GLU A 83 3.93 9.03 14.65
N ASN A 84 3.29 10.08 15.16
CA ASN A 84 1.96 10.52 14.75
C ASN A 84 1.91 11.00 13.29
N GLU A 85 2.97 11.65 12.80
CA GLU A 85 3.02 12.12 11.40
C GLU A 85 3.24 10.97 10.42
N LEU A 86 4.09 9.99 10.77
CA LEU A 86 4.22 8.75 9.97
C LEU A 86 2.90 7.99 9.89
N ALA A 87 2.13 7.98 10.98
CA ALA A 87 0.80 7.38 11.00
C ALA A 87 -0.19 8.07 10.06
N LYS A 88 -0.17 9.40 10.00
CA LYS A 88 -0.99 10.19 9.07
C LYS A 88 -0.56 9.95 7.63
N LEU A 89 0.75 9.93 7.38
CA LEU A 89 1.30 9.63 6.05
C LEU A 89 0.99 8.23 5.57
N ALA A 90 0.94 7.24 6.46
CA ALA A 90 0.50 5.90 6.13
C ALA A 90 -0.95 5.88 5.60
N VAL A 91 -1.82 6.69 6.19
CA VAL A 91 -3.21 6.82 5.72
C VAL A 91 -3.26 7.50 4.36
N ALA A 92 -2.54 8.61 4.19
CA ALA A 92 -2.45 9.27 2.88
C ALA A 92 -1.85 8.37 1.80
N ALA A 93 -0.87 7.53 2.16
CA ALA A 93 -0.27 6.57 1.25
C ALA A 93 -1.29 5.49 0.86
N GLY A 94 -2.05 4.98 1.83
CA GLY A 94 -3.18 4.09 1.57
C GLY A 94 -4.22 4.68 0.62
N ILE A 95 -4.59 5.95 0.81
CA ILE A 95 -5.55 6.65 -0.07
C ILE A 95 -4.99 6.74 -1.49
N LEU A 96 -3.73 7.13 -1.64
CA LEU A 96 -3.09 7.22 -2.96
C LEU A 96 -2.95 5.86 -3.63
N LEU A 97 -2.71 4.80 -2.83
CA LEU A 97 -2.54 3.43 -3.32
C LEU A 97 -3.79 2.90 -4.02
N PHE A 98 -5.00 3.33 -3.68
CA PHE A 98 -6.21 2.97 -4.45
C PHE A 98 -6.04 3.29 -5.93
N GLY A 99 -5.48 4.47 -6.24
CA GLY A 99 -5.15 4.85 -7.61
C GLY A 99 -4.03 4.00 -8.20
N GLY A 100 -3.09 3.53 -7.38
CA GLY A 100 -2.00 2.63 -7.79
C GLY A 100 -2.45 1.19 -8.08
N MET A 101 -3.61 0.76 -7.57
CA MET A 101 -4.16 -0.59 -7.81
C MET A 101 -5.11 -0.67 -9.02
N VAL A 102 -5.17 0.38 -9.84
CA VAL A 102 -5.93 0.39 -11.10
C VAL A 102 -5.03 0.75 -12.28
N HIS A 103 -5.17 0.01 -13.38
CA HIS A 103 -4.47 0.29 -14.63
C HIS A 103 -5.41 0.92 -15.66
N THR A 104 -5.34 2.24 -15.76
CA THR A 104 -5.88 2.99 -16.92
C THR A 104 -4.91 2.92 -18.11
N ASN A 105 -5.37 3.37 -19.29
CA ASN A 105 -4.60 3.39 -20.53
C ASN A 105 -3.28 4.19 -20.46
N GLY A 106 -3.16 5.17 -19.55
CA GLY A 106 -1.94 5.95 -19.35
C GLY A 106 -1.04 5.46 -18.22
N SER A 107 -1.37 4.32 -17.60
CA SER A 107 -0.61 3.81 -16.46
C SER A 107 0.78 3.31 -16.87
N ILE A 108 1.77 3.59 -16.03
CA ILE A 108 3.16 3.13 -16.19
C ILE A 108 3.50 2.20 -15.01
N PRO A 109 3.28 0.87 -15.15
CA PRO A 109 3.42 -0.08 -14.04
C PRO A 109 4.79 -0.06 -13.37
N ALA A 110 5.85 0.19 -14.15
CA ALA A 110 7.21 0.29 -13.62
C ALA A 110 7.35 1.44 -12.59
N MET A 111 6.75 2.60 -12.85
CA MET A 111 6.81 3.74 -11.91
C MET A 111 5.98 3.47 -10.65
N GLN A 112 4.85 2.79 -10.77
CA GLN A 112 4.07 2.35 -9.62
C GLN A 112 4.87 1.39 -8.73
N PHE A 113 5.54 0.40 -9.33
CA PHE A 113 6.38 -0.54 -8.61
C PHE A 113 7.58 0.14 -7.93
N ILE A 114 8.23 1.09 -8.62
CA ILE A 114 9.33 1.89 -8.04
C ILE A 114 8.82 2.71 -6.86
N SER A 115 7.69 3.41 -7.00
CA SER A 115 7.09 4.17 -5.90
C SER A 115 6.82 3.25 -4.71
N TYR A 116 6.18 2.10 -4.96
CA TYR A 116 5.88 1.12 -3.93
C TYR A 116 7.14 0.63 -3.21
N GLY A 117 8.23 0.38 -3.95
CA GLY A 117 9.55 0.06 -3.39
C GLY A 117 10.09 1.14 -2.44
N MET A 118 9.83 2.43 -2.71
CA MET A 118 10.20 3.50 -1.78
C MET A 118 9.43 3.39 -0.45
N LEU A 119 8.13 3.10 -0.49
CA LEU A 119 7.35 2.89 0.73
C LEU A 119 7.88 1.71 1.56
N LEU A 120 8.24 0.60 0.89
CA LEU A 120 8.83 -0.57 1.55
C LEU A 120 10.21 -0.26 2.15
N ALA A 121 11.05 0.52 1.46
CA ALA A 121 12.33 0.96 2.00
C ALA A 121 12.15 1.79 3.28
N ALA A 122 11.16 2.68 3.31
CA ALA A 122 10.81 3.43 4.52
C ALA A 122 10.35 2.53 5.68
N MET A 123 9.51 1.52 5.37
CA MET A 123 9.09 0.50 6.35
C MET A 123 10.27 -0.31 6.89
N ALA A 124 11.20 -0.72 6.03
CA ALA A 124 12.38 -1.49 6.40
C ALA A 124 13.31 -0.69 7.34
N ILE A 125 13.54 0.59 7.03
CA ILE A 125 14.33 1.49 7.89
C ILE A 125 13.64 1.66 9.25
N HIS A 126 12.32 1.91 9.27
CA HIS A 126 11.59 2.02 10.53
C HIS A 126 11.70 0.75 11.37
N THR A 127 11.55 -0.41 10.73
CA THR A 127 11.68 -1.72 11.36
C THR A 127 13.08 -1.93 11.95
N PHE A 128 14.12 -1.59 11.20
CA PHE A 128 15.51 -1.66 11.67
C PHE A 128 15.75 -0.75 12.88
N GLN A 129 15.27 0.49 12.84
CA GLN A 129 15.39 1.43 13.97
C GLN A 129 14.71 0.87 15.23
N CYS A 130 13.49 0.36 15.10
CA CYS A 130 12.75 -0.23 16.21
C CYS A 130 13.42 -1.51 16.73
N ALA A 131 13.95 -2.37 15.85
CA ALA A 131 14.66 -3.59 16.24
C ALA A 131 15.94 -3.28 17.03
N LYS A 132 16.69 -2.25 16.61
CA LYS A 132 17.90 -1.80 17.31
C LYS A 132 17.58 -1.16 18.66
N LYS A 133 16.49 -0.38 18.75
CA LYS A 133 16.15 0.39 19.95
C LYS A 133 15.43 -0.44 21.02
N ASP A 134 14.40 -1.19 20.66
CA ASP A 134 13.55 -1.90 21.61
C ASP A 134 13.72 -3.43 21.58
N GLY A 135 14.76 -3.95 20.91
CA GLY A 135 15.02 -5.39 20.79
C GLY A 135 13.95 -6.14 19.99
N GLY A 136 13.82 -7.46 20.18
CA GLY A 136 12.75 -8.26 19.55
C GLY A 136 12.82 -8.31 18.01
N ALA A 137 14.03 -8.28 17.44
CA ALA A 137 14.27 -8.13 16.00
C ALA A 137 13.47 -9.12 15.14
N LEU A 138 13.38 -10.39 15.57
CA LEU A 138 12.65 -11.43 14.83
C LEU A 138 11.19 -11.05 14.56
N ILE A 139 10.42 -10.66 15.59
CA ILE A 139 8.99 -10.33 15.46
C ILE A 139 8.79 -9.08 14.60
N LYS A 140 9.70 -8.10 14.70
CA LYS A 140 9.62 -6.87 13.91
C LYS A 140 9.90 -7.12 12.44
N TRP A 141 10.93 -7.92 12.12
CA TRP A 141 11.20 -8.31 10.74
C TRP A 141 10.12 -9.23 10.15
N LEU A 142 9.54 -10.12 10.96
CA LEU A 142 8.37 -10.90 10.55
C LEU A 142 7.15 -10.01 10.30
N SER A 143 6.93 -8.98 11.13
CA SER A 143 5.87 -8.00 10.93
C SER A 143 6.07 -7.22 9.62
N PHE A 144 7.29 -6.74 9.36
CA PHE A 144 7.65 -6.10 8.11
C PHE A 144 7.42 -7.03 6.91
N ALA A 145 7.95 -8.25 6.96
CA ALA A 145 7.83 -9.22 5.88
C ALA A 145 6.36 -9.55 5.61
N TYR A 146 5.54 -9.76 6.65
CA TYR A 146 4.12 -10.03 6.52
C TYR A 146 3.36 -8.87 5.89
N VAL A 147 3.60 -7.64 6.34
CA VAL A 147 2.96 -6.44 5.76
C VAL A 147 3.36 -6.26 4.29
N THR A 148 4.63 -6.49 3.97
CA THR A 148 5.14 -6.45 2.59
C THR A 148 4.51 -7.52 1.72
N ALA A 149 4.48 -8.78 2.17
CA ALA A 149 3.87 -9.86 1.40
C ALA A 149 2.37 -9.62 1.18
N TYR A 150 1.65 -9.20 2.23
CA TYR A 150 0.23 -8.87 2.17
C TYR A 150 -0.05 -7.80 1.11
N SER A 151 0.75 -6.74 1.11
CA SER A 151 0.57 -5.64 0.17
C SER A 151 0.84 -6.03 -1.29
N MET A 152 1.71 -7.01 -1.51
CA MET A 152 2.02 -7.53 -2.84
C MET A 152 1.00 -8.58 -3.29
N SER A 153 0.13 -9.07 -2.39
CA SER A 153 -0.98 -9.93 -2.77
C SER A 153 -2.22 -9.15 -3.19
N ILE A 154 -2.26 -7.82 -2.99
CA ILE A 154 -3.38 -6.98 -3.43
C ILE A 154 -3.53 -7.10 -4.95
N PRO A 155 -4.69 -7.56 -5.46
CA PRO A 155 -4.90 -7.67 -6.89
C PRO A 155 -5.02 -6.27 -7.51
N VAL A 156 -4.32 -6.07 -8.62
CA VAL A 156 -4.44 -4.87 -9.45
C VAL A 156 -5.62 -5.09 -10.40
N VAL A 157 -6.49 -4.08 -10.53
CA VAL A 157 -7.64 -4.13 -11.43
C VAL A 157 -7.21 -3.72 -12.85
N TYR A 158 -7.49 -4.59 -13.81
CA TYR A 158 -7.26 -4.36 -15.23
C TYR A 158 -8.36 -4.98 -16.08
N HIS A 159 -8.43 -4.56 -17.34
CA HIS A 159 -9.35 -5.15 -18.31
C HIS A 159 -9.16 -6.66 -18.44
N THR A 160 -10.27 -7.35 -18.69
CA THR A 160 -10.30 -8.81 -18.86
C THR A 160 -11.27 -9.19 -19.97
N ASN A 161 -10.96 -10.27 -20.67
CA ASN A 161 -11.81 -10.89 -21.69
C ASN A 161 -12.53 -12.14 -21.17
N ILE A 162 -12.53 -12.40 -19.85
CA ILE A 162 -13.24 -13.54 -19.25
C ILE A 162 -14.74 -13.49 -19.58
N HIS A 163 -15.33 -14.64 -19.91
CA HIS A 163 -16.77 -14.77 -20.18
C HIS A 163 -17.67 -14.23 -19.04
N LEU A 164 -17.22 -14.40 -17.79
CA LEU A 164 -17.86 -13.92 -16.56
C LEU A 164 -17.40 -12.50 -16.14
N LYS A 165 -16.93 -11.65 -17.06
CA LYS A 165 -16.42 -10.30 -16.74
C LYS A 165 -17.33 -9.45 -15.85
N TYR A 166 -18.66 -9.54 -16.04
CA TYR A 166 -19.65 -8.81 -15.25
C TYR A 166 -19.70 -9.25 -13.78
N LEU A 167 -19.26 -10.46 -13.46
CA LEU A 167 -19.12 -10.96 -12.10
C LEU A 167 -17.70 -10.72 -11.57
N PHE A 168 -16.69 -10.98 -12.40
CA PHE A 168 -15.29 -10.88 -12.03
C PHE A 168 -14.87 -9.44 -11.67
N ILE A 169 -15.18 -8.47 -12.52
CA ILE A 169 -14.73 -7.08 -12.36
C ILE A 169 -15.21 -6.49 -11.00
N PRO A 170 -16.50 -6.59 -10.61
CA PRO A 170 -16.92 -6.13 -9.30
C PRO A 170 -16.21 -6.82 -8.13
N ILE A 171 -15.95 -8.13 -8.24
CA ILE A 171 -15.25 -8.89 -7.20
C ILE A 171 -13.81 -8.40 -7.08
N GLU A 172 -13.07 -8.25 -8.19
CA GLU A 172 -11.70 -7.77 -8.20
C GLU A 172 -11.60 -6.35 -7.59
N CYS A 173 -12.53 -5.46 -7.96
CA CYS A 173 -12.62 -4.11 -7.40
C CYS A 173 -12.84 -4.13 -5.88
N VAL A 174 -13.78 -4.93 -5.38
CA VAL A 174 -14.09 -5.00 -3.94
C VAL A 174 -12.94 -5.62 -3.15
N VAL A 175 -12.34 -6.70 -3.67
CA VAL A 175 -11.20 -7.37 -3.03
C VAL A 175 -10.00 -6.43 -2.97
N SER A 176 -9.63 -5.83 -4.10
CA SER A 176 -8.53 -4.87 -4.19
C SER A 176 -8.73 -3.71 -3.20
N ALA A 177 -9.90 -3.07 -3.24
CA ALA A 177 -10.22 -1.96 -2.35
C ALA A 177 -10.18 -2.35 -0.86
N GLY A 178 -10.79 -3.49 -0.50
CA GLY A 178 -10.82 -3.98 0.87
C GLY A 178 -9.42 -4.29 1.40
N MET A 179 -8.56 -4.88 0.57
CA MET A 179 -7.18 -5.18 0.95
C MET A 179 -6.32 -3.91 1.05
N VAL A 180 -6.52 -2.89 0.21
CA VAL A 180 -5.86 -1.58 0.36
C VAL A 180 -6.20 -0.96 1.72
N VAL A 181 -7.47 -1.01 2.16
CA VAL A 181 -7.87 -0.51 3.49
C VAL A 181 -7.13 -1.26 4.61
N LEU A 182 -7.11 -2.59 4.55
CA LEU A 182 -6.47 -3.41 5.57
C LEU A 182 -4.95 -3.24 5.58
N PHE A 183 -4.33 -3.14 4.41
CA PHE A 183 -2.92 -2.77 4.27
C PHE A 183 -2.65 -1.40 4.90
N THR A 184 -3.49 -0.41 4.66
CA THR A 184 -3.36 0.94 5.25
C THR A 184 -3.39 0.89 6.78
N ILE A 185 -4.28 0.08 7.35
CA ILE A 185 -4.37 -0.13 8.80
C ILE A 185 -3.09 -0.82 9.31
N MET A 186 -2.59 -1.83 8.59
CA MET A 186 -1.36 -2.55 8.95
C MET A 186 -0.12 -1.67 8.85
N LEU A 187 0.00 -0.87 7.80
CA LEU A 187 1.06 0.11 7.59
C LEU A 187 1.08 1.16 8.70
N LYS A 188 -0.08 1.74 9.02
CA LYS A 188 -0.22 2.70 10.13
C LYS A 188 0.20 2.07 11.46
N ARG A 189 -0.21 0.82 11.71
CA ARG A 189 0.20 0.08 12.92
C ARG A 189 1.70 -0.16 12.95
N LEU A 190 2.31 -0.56 11.82
CA LEU A 190 3.75 -0.77 11.73
C LEU A 190 4.51 0.49 12.15
N PHE A 191 4.11 1.67 11.67
CA PHE A 191 4.77 2.93 12.02
C PHE A 191 4.50 3.44 13.44
N THR A 192 3.39 3.04 14.08
CA THR A 192 3.00 3.54 15.41
C THR A 192 3.29 2.57 16.55
N LYS A 193 3.36 1.26 16.28
CA LYS A 193 3.54 0.21 17.28
C LYS A 193 4.94 -0.40 17.22
N LYS A 194 5.97 0.43 17.07
CA LYS A 194 7.37 0.02 17.09
C LYS A 194 7.69 -1.11 16.10
N ALA A 195 7.11 -1.06 14.90
CA ALA A 195 7.21 -2.10 13.87
C ALA A 195 6.69 -3.49 14.26
N GLU A 196 5.79 -3.59 15.25
CA GLU A 196 5.07 -4.84 15.54
C GLU A 196 3.67 -4.80 14.91
N ASN A 197 3.38 -5.83 14.12
CA ASN A 197 2.04 -6.10 13.63
C ASN A 197 1.49 -7.28 14.43
N ASN A 198 0.28 -7.16 14.98
CA ASN A 198 -0.34 -8.20 15.80
C ASN A 198 -0.73 -9.47 15.01
N PHE A 199 -0.32 -9.60 13.75
CA PHE A 199 -0.68 -10.68 12.81
C PHE A 199 -2.16 -11.04 12.87
N SER A 200 -3.01 -10.00 12.78
CA SER A 200 -4.46 -10.15 12.89
C SER A 200 -4.99 -11.16 11.87
N LEU A 201 -5.93 -12.00 12.29
CA LEU A 201 -6.59 -12.98 11.44
C LEU A 201 -7.41 -12.32 10.31
N ILE A 202 -7.99 -11.15 10.56
CA ILE A 202 -8.90 -10.48 9.61
C ILE A 202 -8.21 -10.13 8.29
N PRO A 203 -7.07 -9.39 8.26
CA PRO A 203 -6.33 -9.17 7.01
C PRO A 203 -6.03 -10.48 6.29
N PHE A 204 -5.48 -11.47 7.00
CA PHE A 204 -5.14 -12.75 6.40
C PHE A 204 -6.32 -13.44 5.72
N LEU A 205 -7.48 -13.55 6.38
CA LEU A 205 -8.66 -14.17 5.79
C LEU A 205 -9.20 -13.41 4.59
N VAL A 206 -9.21 -12.07 4.64
CA VAL A 206 -9.66 -11.24 3.51
C VAL A 206 -8.75 -11.44 2.30
N ALA A 207 -7.43 -11.45 2.50
CA ALA A 207 -6.49 -11.71 1.41
C ALA A 207 -6.66 -13.14 0.88
N LEU A 208 -6.71 -14.15 1.75
CA LEU A 208 -6.80 -15.54 1.32
C LEU A 208 -8.08 -15.82 0.52
N ILE A 209 -9.24 -15.39 1.03
CA ILE A 209 -10.52 -15.64 0.38
C ILE A 209 -10.66 -14.76 -0.87
N GLY A 210 -10.26 -13.49 -0.77
CA GLY A 210 -10.33 -12.53 -1.87
C GLY A 210 -9.44 -12.94 -3.05
N ASP A 211 -8.16 -13.19 -2.79
CA ASP A 211 -7.20 -13.59 -3.83
C ASP A 211 -7.57 -14.95 -4.41
N PHE A 212 -8.05 -15.90 -3.60
CA PHE A 212 -8.55 -17.18 -4.11
C PHE A 212 -9.74 -17.00 -5.06
N ALA A 213 -10.70 -16.14 -4.74
CA ALA A 213 -11.83 -15.85 -5.61
C ALA A 213 -11.37 -15.21 -6.93
N VAL A 214 -10.46 -14.23 -6.87
CA VAL A 214 -9.89 -13.57 -8.06
C VAL A 214 -9.12 -14.58 -8.92
N ILE A 215 -8.24 -15.40 -8.32
CA ILE A 215 -7.43 -16.39 -9.03
C ILE A 215 -8.29 -17.45 -9.71
N ILE A 216 -9.31 -17.99 -9.03
CA ILE A 216 -10.16 -19.05 -9.61
C ILE A 216 -10.98 -18.52 -10.79
N LEU A 217 -11.61 -17.36 -10.62
CA LEU A 217 -12.43 -16.78 -11.69
C LEU A 217 -11.59 -16.42 -12.93
N ARG A 218 -10.29 -16.15 -12.72
CA ARG A 218 -9.33 -15.81 -13.77
C ARG A 218 -8.54 -16.98 -14.34
N TRP A 219 -8.62 -18.16 -13.70
CA TRP A 219 -7.79 -19.33 -14.03
C TRP A 219 -7.84 -19.74 -15.50
N ASN A 220 -9.01 -19.57 -16.13
CA ASN A 220 -9.24 -19.96 -17.52
C ASN A 220 -8.69 -18.95 -18.56
N GLU A 221 -8.38 -17.72 -18.16
CA GLU A 221 -7.77 -16.70 -19.05
C GLU A 221 -6.26 -16.67 -18.81
N GLU A 222 -5.84 -16.28 -17.60
CA GLU A 222 -4.44 -16.13 -17.25
C GLU A 222 -4.27 -16.21 -15.73
N ILE A 223 -3.41 -17.10 -15.26
CA ILE A 223 -3.11 -17.18 -13.83
C ILE A 223 -2.22 -16.00 -13.45
N ASN A 224 -2.70 -15.15 -12.53
CA ASN A 224 -1.88 -14.11 -11.93
C ASN A 224 -0.88 -14.74 -10.94
N TRP A 225 0.27 -15.19 -11.47
CA TRP A 225 1.35 -15.81 -10.70
C TRP A 225 1.90 -14.91 -9.60
N PHE A 226 1.92 -13.59 -9.83
CA PHE A 226 2.39 -12.63 -8.84
C PHE A 226 1.53 -12.68 -7.58
N VAL A 227 0.21 -12.53 -7.72
CA VAL A 227 -0.73 -12.61 -6.59
C VAL A 227 -0.66 -14.00 -5.92
N LEU A 228 -0.61 -15.08 -6.71
CA LEU A 228 -0.52 -16.45 -6.17
C LEU A 228 0.73 -16.68 -5.31
N ILE A 229 1.89 -16.19 -5.76
CA ILE A 229 3.14 -16.26 -4.99
C ILE A 229 3.00 -15.47 -3.69
N PHE A 230 2.50 -14.24 -3.76
CA PHE A 230 2.44 -13.39 -2.58
C PHE A 230 1.36 -13.77 -1.58
N ILE A 231 0.22 -14.34 -2.00
CA ILE A 231 -0.75 -14.90 -1.03
C ILE A 231 -0.18 -16.15 -0.35
N SER A 232 0.59 -16.96 -1.06
CA SER A 232 1.28 -18.13 -0.48
C SER A 232 2.31 -17.70 0.57
N VAL A 233 3.16 -16.72 0.23
CA VAL A 233 4.15 -16.15 1.15
C VAL A 233 3.46 -15.47 2.35
N THR A 234 2.39 -14.72 2.12
CA THR A 234 1.58 -14.09 3.17
C THR A 234 1.01 -15.13 4.14
N SER A 235 0.53 -16.25 3.61
CA SER A 235 0.01 -17.36 4.41
C SER A 235 1.10 -17.97 5.30
N VAL A 236 2.26 -18.31 4.72
CA VAL A 236 3.40 -18.86 5.47
C VAL A 236 3.86 -17.89 6.57
N LEU A 237 4.02 -16.61 6.22
CA LEU A 237 4.44 -15.59 7.18
C LEU A 237 3.43 -15.40 8.31
N TRP A 238 2.13 -15.47 8.02
CA TRP A 238 1.10 -15.39 9.05
C TRP A 238 1.20 -16.56 10.04
N PHE A 239 1.32 -17.80 9.55
CA PHE A 239 1.46 -18.98 10.41
C PHE A 239 2.75 -18.94 11.24
N VAL A 240 3.90 -18.72 10.61
CA VAL A 240 5.20 -18.67 11.29
C VAL A 240 5.20 -17.60 12.37
N SER A 241 4.67 -16.41 12.07
CA SER A 241 4.64 -15.30 13.00
C SER A 241 3.73 -15.57 14.21
N ASN A 242 2.56 -16.16 13.99
CA ASN A 242 1.67 -16.54 15.08
C ASN A 242 2.29 -17.62 15.99
N ILE A 243 2.98 -18.61 15.42
CA ILE A 243 3.72 -19.63 16.20
C ILE A 243 4.82 -18.97 17.05
N CYS A 244 5.61 -18.06 16.45
CA CYS A 244 6.65 -17.32 17.17
C CYS A 244 6.07 -16.47 18.30
N LEU A 245 4.93 -15.81 18.09
CA LEU A 245 4.25 -15.03 19.14
C LEU A 245 3.75 -15.89 20.29
N ILE A 246 3.18 -17.07 20.00
CA ILE A 246 2.73 -18.01 21.04
C ILE A 246 3.92 -18.49 21.88
N LYS A 247 5.05 -18.83 21.25
CA LYS A 247 6.27 -19.25 21.95
C LYS A 247 6.84 -18.15 22.85
N LYS A 248 6.75 -16.88 22.46
CA LYS A 248 7.21 -15.74 23.27
C LYS A 248 6.35 -15.50 24.52
N LYS A 249 5.09 -15.93 24.52
CA LYS A 249 4.16 -15.77 25.65
C LYS A 249 4.27 -16.88 26.70
N LYS A 250 4.94 -17.99 26.38
CA LYS A 250 5.25 -19.08 27.30
C LYS A 250 6.60 -18.82 27.95
#